data_AF-A0A924WSN9-F1
#
_entry.id   AF-A0A924WSN9-F1
#
_cell.length_a   1.000
_cell.length_b   1.000
_cell.length_c   1.000
_cell.angle_alpha   90.00
_cell.angle_beta   90.00
_cell.angle_gamma   90.00
#
_symmetry.space_group_name_H-M   'P 1'
#
loop_
_entity.id
_entity.type
_entity.pdbx_description
1 polymer ?
#
loop_
_entity_poly.entity_id
_entity_poly.type
_entity_poly.pdbx_seq_one_letter_code
_entity_poly.pdbx_strand_id
1 'polypeptide(L)'
;MTGPKTPEGRARAEANLKPFPAGQSGNPKGRPSAGAAVREWLNAMQDMTRDELDRIFKDEAEPINRRTAAGIWIGASTTGGTDFDRIMDRTDGRPKQSIEIEATPINAERQAMAERLRSDPEAARLALELDRRLRNQTEQTQTNQN
;
A
#
# COMPACT_ATOMS: atom_id res chain seq x y z
N MET A 1 22.17 5.79 5.05
CA MET A 1 22.81 4.50 4.67
C MET A 1 24.10 4.38 5.45
N THR A 2 24.17 3.45 6.39
CA THR A 2 25.41 3.12 7.10
C THR A 2 26.24 2.19 6.23
N GLY A 3 27.49 2.56 5.93
CA GLY A 3 28.40 1.77 5.10
C GLY A 3 28.73 0.40 5.70
N PRO A 4 29.50 -0.45 4.98
CA PRO A 4 29.84 -1.79 5.44
C PRO A 4 30.57 -1.75 6.79
N LYS A 5 30.05 -2.47 7.78
CA LYS A 5 30.57 -2.50 9.16
C LYS A 5 31.74 -3.45 9.35
N THR A 6 32.02 -4.34 8.39
CA THR A 6 33.09 -5.34 8.48
C THR A 6 34.31 -4.93 7.66
N PRO A 7 35.54 -5.29 8.09
CA PRO A 7 36.75 -5.11 7.31
C PRO A 7 36.68 -5.74 5.91
N GLU A 8 36.07 -6.93 5.79
CA GLU A 8 35.89 -7.58 4.48
C GLU A 8 34.88 -6.84 3.59
N GLY A 9 33.89 -6.17 4.19
CA GLY A 9 32.95 -5.32 3.47
C GLY A 9 33.59 -4.04 2.95
N ARG A 10 34.50 -3.43 3.72
CA ARG A 10 35.31 -2.30 3.26
C ARG A 10 36.23 -2.68 2.12
N ALA A 11 36.99 -3.77 2.26
CA ALA A 11 37.91 -4.22 1.22
C ALA A 11 37.20 -4.51 -0.11
N ARG A 12 36.00 -5.10 -0.08
CA ARG A 12 35.16 -5.28 -1.28
C ARG A 12 34.66 -3.97 -1.88
N ALA A 13 34.24 -3.02 -1.04
CA ALA A 13 33.79 -1.71 -1.51
C ALA A 13 34.95 -0.94 -2.16
N GLU A 14 36.14 -0.95 -1.56
CA GLU A 14 37.35 -0.33 -2.09
C GLU A 14 37.80 -0.98 -3.41
N ALA A 15 37.72 -2.31 -3.53
CA ALA A 15 38.01 -3.00 -4.79
C ALA A 15 37.02 -2.62 -5.93
N ASN A 16 35.78 -2.30 -5.58
CA ASN A 16 34.73 -1.87 -6.52
C ASN A 16 34.78 -0.37 -6.87
N LEU A 17 35.62 0.43 -6.23
CA LEU A 17 35.80 1.86 -6.55
C LEU A 17 36.73 2.10 -7.74
N LYS A 18 37.24 1.05 -8.39
CA LYS A 18 38.04 1.20 -9.61
C LYS A 18 37.18 1.85 -10.70
N PRO A 19 37.59 3.03 -11.23
CA PRO A 19 36.87 3.68 -12.32
C PRO A 19 36.76 2.74 -13.52
N PHE A 20 35.57 2.63 -14.10
CA PHE A 20 35.39 1.85 -15.33
C PHE A 20 36.10 2.55 -16.49
N PRO A 21 36.67 1.79 -17.46
CA PRO A 21 37.22 2.37 -18.67
C PRO A 21 36.19 3.25 -19.39
N ALA A 22 36.62 4.36 -19.98
CA ALA A 22 35.74 5.24 -20.74
C ALA A 22 35.05 4.44 -21.86
N GLY A 23 33.72 4.49 -21.90
CA GLY A 23 32.90 3.72 -22.86
C GLY A 23 32.54 2.30 -22.42
N GLN A 24 33.02 1.81 -21.27
CA GLN A 24 32.64 0.52 -20.73
C GLN A 24 31.69 0.69 -19.53
N SER A 25 30.45 0.22 -19.66
CA SER A 25 29.51 0.17 -18.54
C SER A 25 30.04 -0.79 -17.48
N GLY A 26 30.02 -0.36 -16.21
CA GLY A 26 30.36 -1.21 -15.07
C GLY A 26 29.42 -2.39 -14.84
N ASN A 27 28.35 -2.45 -15.62
CA ASN A 27 27.49 -3.61 -15.69
C ASN A 27 27.18 -3.94 -17.16
N PRO A 28 28.09 -4.63 -17.88
CA PRO A 28 27.97 -4.89 -19.31
C PRO A 28 26.80 -5.84 -19.65
N LYS A 29 26.28 -6.57 -18.67
CA LYS A 29 25.09 -7.43 -18.82
C LYS A 29 23.78 -6.70 -18.49
N GLY A 30 23.84 -5.40 -18.18
CA GLY A 30 22.72 -4.68 -17.60
C GLY A 30 22.42 -5.15 -16.18
N ARG A 31 21.59 -4.40 -15.44
CA ARG A 31 21.08 -4.90 -14.15
C ARG A 31 20.29 -6.18 -14.48
N PRO A 32 20.71 -7.38 -14.03
CA PRO A 32 19.85 -8.54 -14.18
C PRO A 32 18.54 -8.14 -13.52
N SER A 33 17.46 -8.06 -14.30
CA SER A 33 16.14 -7.89 -13.72
C SER A 33 15.96 -9.14 -12.86
N ALA A 34 16.10 -8.99 -11.56
CA ALA A 34 15.80 -10.05 -10.61
C ALA A 34 14.28 -10.24 -10.66
N GLY A 35 13.80 -10.89 -11.73
CA GLY A 35 12.45 -10.73 -12.24
C GLY A 35 12.22 -9.33 -12.83
N ALA A 36 11.52 -9.26 -13.96
CA ALA A 36 10.87 -8.01 -14.36
C ALA A 36 10.10 -7.43 -13.16
N ALA A 37 10.22 -6.13 -12.89
CA ALA A 37 9.48 -5.55 -11.78
C ALA A 37 7.97 -5.76 -12.02
N VAL A 38 7.14 -5.86 -10.97
CA VAL A 38 5.67 -5.97 -11.12
C VAL A 38 5.13 -4.92 -12.10
N ARG A 39 5.72 -3.71 -12.09
CA ARG A 39 5.40 -2.62 -13.04
C ARG A 39 5.60 -2.99 -14.52
N GLU A 40 6.66 -3.72 -14.86
CA GLU A 40 6.91 -4.14 -16.25
C GLU A 40 5.86 -5.15 -16.72
N TRP A 41 5.47 -6.08 -15.84
CA TRP A 41 4.38 -7.01 -16.12
C TRP A 41 3.02 -6.33 -16.24
N LEU A 42 2.73 -5.31 -15.41
CA LEU A 42 1.50 -4.54 -15.53
C LEU A 42 1.37 -3.92 -16.93
N ASN A 43 2.45 -3.31 -17.44
CA ASN A 43 2.47 -2.74 -18.79
C ASN A 43 2.30 -3.82 -19.87
N ALA A 44 2.97 -4.96 -19.74
CA ALA A 44 2.88 -6.06 -20.70
C ALA A 44 1.50 -6.76 -20.73
N MET A 45 0.69 -6.57 -19.69
CA MET A 45 -0.63 -7.20 -19.53
C MET A 45 -1.81 -6.28 -19.88
N GLN A 46 -1.56 -5.02 -20.24
CA GLN A 46 -2.62 -4.02 -20.45
C GLN A 46 -3.65 -4.42 -21.52
N ASP A 47 -3.23 -5.20 -22.51
CA ASP A 47 -4.04 -5.64 -23.64
C ASP A 47 -4.60 -7.06 -23.47
N MET A 48 -4.32 -7.70 -22.33
CA MET A 48 -4.80 -9.06 -22.05
C MET A 48 -6.27 -9.05 -21.63
N THR A 49 -6.99 -10.07 -22.07
CA THR A 49 -8.36 -10.33 -21.63
C THR A 49 -8.38 -10.81 -20.19
N ARG A 50 -9.55 -10.68 -19.54
CA ARG A 50 -9.74 -11.17 -18.17
C ARG A 50 -9.40 -12.66 -18.02
N ASP A 51 -9.78 -13.50 -18.98
CA ASP A 51 -9.54 -14.94 -18.94
C ASP A 51 -8.04 -15.30 -19.02
N GLU A 52 -7.26 -14.52 -19.76
CA GLU A 52 -5.81 -14.68 -19.84
C GLU A 52 -5.14 -14.29 -18.53
N LEU A 53 -5.58 -13.17 -17.92
CA LEU A 53 -5.11 -12.73 -16.61
C LEU A 53 -5.44 -13.77 -15.53
N ASP A 54 -6.65 -14.33 -15.54
CA ASP A 54 -7.09 -15.35 -14.58
C ASP A 54 -6.25 -16.64 -14.71
N ARG A 55 -5.89 -17.04 -15.94
CA ARG A 55 -4.98 -18.17 -16.18
C ARG A 55 -3.60 -17.92 -15.58
N ILE A 56 -3.01 -16.76 -15.85
CA ILE A 56 -1.68 -16.39 -15.32
C ILE A 56 -1.70 -16.33 -13.79
N PHE A 57 -2.75 -15.75 -13.19
CA PHE A 57 -2.83 -15.62 -11.73
C PHE A 57 -2.87 -16.98 -11.01
N LYS A 58 -3.60 -17.95 -11.58
CA LYS A 58 -3.79 -19.30 -11.02
C LYS A 58 -2.64 -20.26 -11.31
N ASP A 59 -1.80 -19.98 -12.29
CA ASP A 59 -0.66 -20.84 -12.63
C ASP A 59 0.48 -20.70 -11.61
N GLU A 60 0.77 -21.76 -10.86
CA GLU A 60 1.84 -21.78 -9.86
C GLU A 60 3.25 -21.84 -10.46
N ALA A 61 3.38 -22.25 -11.73
CA ALA A 61 4.65 -22.26 -12.45
C ALA A 61 5.08 -20.86 -12.89
N GLU A 62 4.15 -19.90 -12.96
CA GLU A 62 4.45 -18.52 -13.32
C GLU A 62 5.22 -17.78 -12.21
N PRO A 63 6.16 -16.89 -12.56
CA PRO A 63 6.87 -16.08 -11.59
C PRO A 63 5.91 -15.27 -10.69
N ILE A 64 6.20 -15.22 -9.38
CA ILE A 64 5.33 -14.58 -8.38
C ILE A 64 4.97 -13.13 -8.70
N ASN A 65 5.93 -12.37 -9.24
CA ASN A 65 5.77 -11.00 -9.72
C ASN A 65 4.77 -10.89 -10.89
N ARG A 66 4.77 -11.86 -11.81
CA ARG A 66 3.85 -11.91 -12.95
C ARG A 66 2.44 -12.28 -12.48
N ARG A 67 2.32 -13.29 -11.61
CA ARG A 67 1.05 -13.64 -10.96
C ARG A 67 0.47 -12.45 -10.18
N THR A 68 1.30 -11.75 -9.41
CA THR A 68 0.90 -10.56 -8.64
C THR A 68 0.38 -9.46 -9.57
N ALA A 69 1.05 -9.19 -10.69
CA ALA A 69 0.59 -8.20 -11.67
C ALA A 69 -0.78 -8.57 -12.25
N ALA A 70 -1.00 -9.84 -12.60
CA ALA A 70 -2.29 -10.32 -13.09
C ALA A 70 -3.40 -10.14 -12.03
N GLY A 71 -3.11 -10.48 -10.76
CA GLY A 71 -4.03 -10.28 -9.64
C GLY A 71 -4.43 -8.81 -9.42
N ILE A 72 -3.49 -7.88 -9.61
CA ILE A 72 -3.77 -6.43 -9.55
C ILE A 72 -4.74 -6.02 -10.67
N TRP A 73 -4.49 -6.44 -11.92
CA TRP A 73 -5.39 -6.16 -13.04
C TRP A 73 -6.79 -6.76 -12.84
N ILE A 74 -6.84 -7.97 -12.30
CA ILE A 74 -8.07 -8.65 -11.91
C ILE A 74 -8.82 -7.83 -10.86
N GLY A 75 -8.16 -7.44 -9.77
CA GLY A 75 -8.77 -6.65 -8.70
C GLY A 75 -9.25 -5.28 -9.19
N ALA A 76 -8.43 -4.61 -10.01
CA ALA A 76 -8.74 -3.32 -10.62
C ALA A 76 -10.01 -3.36 -11.48
N SER A 77 -10.18 -4.42 -12.29
CA SER A 77 -11.34 -4.57 -13.16
C SER A 77 -12.62 -4.96 -12.40
N THR A 78 -12.53 -5.71 -11.29
CA THR A 78 -13.71 -6.08 -10.48
C THR A 78 -14.15 -5.00 -9.51
N THR A 79 -13.22 -4.20 -8.99
CA THR A 79 -13.51 -3.16 -7.97
C THR A 79 -13.75 -1.80 -8.62
N GLY A 80 -14.12 -1.80 -9.91
CA GLY A 80 -14.10 -0.64 -10.80
C GLY A 80 -14.65 0.65 -10.20
N GLY A 81 -13.89 1.73 -10.42
CA GLY A 81 -14.32 3.09 -10.14
C GLY A 81 -13.16 3.92 -9.63
N THR A 82 -13.08 4.12 -8.31
CA THR A 82 -12.33 5.25 -7.76
C THR A 82 -10.85 4.99 -7.52
N ASP A 83 -10.48 3.76 -7.13
CA ASP A 83 -9.11 3.49 -6.68
C ASP A 83 -8.16 3.18 -7.83
N PHE A 84 -8.65 2.51 -8.87
CA PHE A 84 -7.88 2.28 -10.09
C PHE A 84 -7.64 3.59 -10.85
N ASP A 85 -8.67 4.42 -11.00
CA ASP A 85 -8.55 5.76 -11.57
C ASP A 85 -7.55 6.62 -10.80
N ARG A 86 -7.53 6.52 -9.46
CA ARG A 86 -6.55 7.22 -8.61
C ARG A 86 -5.11 6.80 -8.86
N ILE A 87 -4.87 5.52 -9.12
CA ILE A 87 -3.52 5.00 -9.40
C ILE A 87 -3.10 5.44 -10.81
N MET A 88 -4.00 5.35 -11.79
CA MET A 88 -3.71 5.75 -13.17
C MET A 88 -3.51 7.26 -13.30
N ASP A 89 -4.35 8.09 -12.68
CA ASP A 89 -4.19 9.55 -12.64
C ASP A 89 -2.81 9.97 -12.13
N ARG A 90 -2.26 9.22 -11.16
CA ARG A 90 -0.94 9.49 -10.58
C ARG A 90 0.21 9.03 -11.45
N THR A 91 -0.03 8.08 -12.35
CA THR A 91 0.99 7.49 -13.22
C THR A 91 1.10 8.24 -14.54
N ASP A 92 -0.02 8.78 -15.05
CA ASP A 92 -0.10 9.57 -16.29
C ASP A 92 0.27 11.05 -16.10
N GLY A 93 0.69 11.45 -14.90
CA GLY A 93 1.15 12.81 -14.63
C GLY A 93 0.02 13.84 -14.62
N ARG A 94 -1.23 13.43 -14.36
CA ARG A 94 -2.31 14.39 -14.16
C ARG A 94 -2.00 15.28 -12.94
N PRO A 95 -2.38 16.57 -12.96
CA PRO A 95 -2.12 17.48 -11.85
C PRO A 95 -2.64 16.89 -10.54
N LYS A 96 -1.82 16.95 -9.48
CA LYS A 96 -2.24 16.54 -8.14
C LYS A 96 -3.55 17.24 -7.80
N GLN A 97 -4.61 16.47 -7.60
CA GLN A 97 -5.86 17.01 -7.08
C GLN A 97 -5.60 17.48 -5.65
N SER A 98 -5.52 18.80 -5.46
CA SER A 98 -5.48 19.41 -4.13
C SER A 98 -6.91 19.49 -3.62
N ILE A 99 -7.21 18.70 -2.59
CA ILE A 99 -8.43 18.89 -1.81
C ILE A 99 -8.05 19.88 -0.72
N GLU A 100 -8.60 21.10 -0.80
CA GLU A 100 -8.60 22.00 0.36
C GLU A 100 -9.53 21.39 1.40
N ILE A 101 -8.92 20.67 2.34
CA ILE A 101 -9.62 20.21 3.52
C ILE A 101 -9.68 21.43 4.44
N GLU A 102 -10.83 22.10 4.49
CA GLU A 102 -11.14 22.96 5.63
C GLU A 102 -11.08 22.08 6.87
N ALA A 103 -9.97 22.19 7.59
CA ALA A 103 -9.81 21.50 8.85
C ALA A 103 -10.76 22.16 9.85
N THR A 104 -12.01 21.70 9.91
CA THR A 104 -12.85 21.94 11.08
C THR A 104 -12.03 21.42 12.25
N PRO A 105 -11.61 22.27 13.20
CA PRO A 105 -10.76 21.81 14.29
C PRO A 105 -11.54 20.73 15.01
N ILE A 106 -11.05 19.49 14.93
CA ILE A 106 -11.62 18.31 15.61
C ILE A 106 -11.87 18.61 17.10
N ASN A 107 -11.11 19.57 17.64
CA ASN A 107 -11.24 20.07 18.99
C ASN A 107 -12.56 20.85 19.23
N ALA A 108 -13.10 21.59 18.27
CA ALA A 108 -14.32 22.38 18.44
C ALA A 108 -15.56 21.47 18.56
N GLU A 109 -15.68 20.45 17.72
CA GLU A 109 -16.78 19.48 17.81
C GLU A 109 -16.67 18.61 19.07
N ARG A 110 -15.45 18.21 19.44
CA ARG A 110 -15.21 17.49 20.70
C ARG A 110 -15.52 18.33 21.94
N GLN A 111 -15.18 19.62 21.91
CA GLN A 111 -15.52 20.55 22.99
C GLN A 111 -17.04 20.77 23.07
N ALA A 112 -17.71 21.01 21.94
CA ALA A 112 -19.16 21.16 21.89
C ALA A 112 -19.89 19.89 22.36
N MET A 113 -19.42 18.70 21.98
CA MET A 113 -19.97 17.42 22.43
C MET A 113 -19.72 17.19 23.93
N ALA A 114 -18.51 17.50 24.43
CA ALA A 114 -18.19 17.41 25.85
C ALA A 114 -19.01 18.39 26.69
N GLU A 115 -19.27 19.59 26.19
CA GLU A 115 -20.08 20.60 26.86
C GLU A 115 -21.57 20.22 26.89
N ARG A 116 -22.08 19.64 25.80
CA ARG A 116 -23.44 19.08 25.72
C ARG A 116 -23.63 17.88 26.66
N LEU A 117 -22.61 17.03 26.81
CA LEU A 117 -22.59 15.93 27.78
C LEU A 117 -22.49 16.41 29.23
N ARG A 118 -21.90 17.59 29.48
CA ARG A 118 -21.89 18.21 30.82
C ARG A 118 -23.21 18.86 31.19
N SER A 119 -23.92 19.44 30.22
CA SER A 119 -25.20 20.12 30.47
C SER A 119 -26.40 19.17 30.56
N ASP A 120 -26.26 17.94 30.07
CA ASP A 120 -27.32 16.92 30.12
C ASP A 120 -26.85 15.64 30.86
N PRO A 121 -27.20 15.48 32.16
CA PRO A 121 -26.80 14.32 32.94
C PRO A 121 -27.49 13.02 32.48
N GLU A 122 -28.60 13.08 31.75
CA GLU A 122 -29.20 11.88 31.15
C GLU A 122 -28.41 11.40 29.93
N ALA A 123 -27.93 12.33 29.09
CA ALA A 123 -27.06 12.00 27.97
C ALA A 123 -25.75 11.32 28.43
N ALA A 124 -25.18 11.78 29.55
CA ALA A 124 -24.00 11.17 30.15
C ALA A 124 -24.28 9.72 30.65
N ARG A 125 -25.46 9.47 31.23
CA ARG A 125 -25.87 8.13 31.66
C ARG A 125 -26.05 7.19 30.46
N LEU A 126 -26.73 7.64 29.43
CA LEU A 126 -26.94 6.87 28.20
C LEU A 126 -25.62 6.52 27.51
N ALA A 127 -24.68 7.48 27.41
CA ALA A 127 -23.38 7.23 26.82
C ALA A 127 -22.58 6.16 27.59
N LEU A 128 -22.64 6.18 28.93
CA LEU A 128 -21.95 5.22 29.78
C LEU A 128 -22.57 3.81 29.68
N GLU A 129 -23.89 3.74 29.54
CA GLU A 129 -24.61 2.48 29.33
C GLU A 129 -24.29 1.86 27.96
N LEU A 130 -24.19 2.70 26.92
CA LEU A 130 -23.86 2.28 25.56
C LEU A 130 -22.43 1.75 25.46
N ASP A 131 -21.47 2.44 26.10
CA ASP A 131 -20.08 1.98 26.19
C ASP A 131 -19.97 0.64 26.92
N ARG A 132 -20.72 0.47 28.04
CA ARG A 132 -20.77 -0.80 28.77
C ARG A 132 -21.35 -1.93 27.90
N ARG A 133 -22.38 -1.65 27.11
CA ARG A 133 -23.00 -2.62 26.21
C ARG A 133 -22.05 -3.06 25.10
N LEU A 134 -21.28 -2.12 24.53
CA LEU A 134 -20.28 -2.42 23.50
C LEU A 134 -19.17 -3.32 24.03
N ARG A 135 -18.64 -3.04 25.24
CA ARG A 135 -17.62 -3.89 25.88
C ARG A 135 -18.13 -5.32 26.12
N ASN A 136 -19.34 -5.46 26.64
CA ASN A 136 -19.94 -6.77 26.87
C ASN A 136 -20.15 -7.55 25.57
N GLN A 137 -20.52 -6.88 24.46
CA GLN A 137 -20.63 -7.52 23.15
C GLN A 137 -19.28 -8.01 22.63
N THR A 138 -18.21 -7.22 22.81
CA THR A 138 -16.86 -7.64 22.39
C THR A 138 -16.32 -8.83 23.18
N GLU A 139 -16.65 -8.94 24.48
CA GLU A 139 -16.25 -10.08 25.31
C GLU A 139 -17.01 -11.36 24.93
N GLN A 140 -18.30 -11.25 24.58
CA GLN A 140 -19.10 -12.38 24.09
C GLN A 140 -18.62 -12.90 22.73
N THR A 141 -18.24 -12.02 21.80
CA THR A 141 -17.70 -12.47 20.51
C THR A 141 -16.34 -13.12 20.63
N GLN A 142 -15.48 -12.70 21.56
CA GLN A 142 -14.19 -13.35 21.83
C GLN A 142 -14.35 -14.72 22.49
N THR A 143 -15.36 -14.90 23.35
CA THR A 143 -15.61 -16.18 24.02
C THR A 143 -16.13 -17.26 23.06
N ASN A 144 -16.88 -16.88 22.03
CA ASN A 144 -17.43 -17.81 21.03
C ASN A 144 -16.45 -18.22 19.92
N GLN A 145 -15.22 -17.69 19.92
CA GLN A 145 -14.17 -17.99 18.93
C GLN A 145 -13.10 -18.98 19.42
N ASN A 146 -13.19 -19.45 20.67
CA ASN A 146 -12.34 -20.49 21.26
C ASN A 146 -13.14 -21.78 21.46
#